data_AF-A0A956EB66-F1
#
_entry.id   AF-A0A956EB66-F1
#
_cell.length_a   1.000
_cell.length_b   1.000
_cell.length_c   1.000
_cell.angle_alpha   90.00
_cell.angle_beta   90.00
_cell.angle_gamma   90.00
#
_symmetry.space_group_name_H-M   'P 1'
#
loop_
_entity.id
_entity.type
_entity.pdbx_description
1 polymer ?
#
loop_
_entity_poly.entity_id
_entity_poly.type
_entity_poly.pdbx_seq_one_letter_code
_entity_poly.pdbx_strand_id
1 'polypeptide(L)'
;KQRLVALDLIPEDTRASLALALGGTSVRLTDLTNAYATLANDGIHARWTLLEGQSERGSQRVFSEHDARAVLAMLSDPKTRELEFGVETPFGSDGFGTTLAGKTGTSQSFCDNWAVVVTARFSVGVWIGNFDGTPLHGLLAMRGAAPLARSIALSLPSGGTPSWREIAKAPQPRSDWSVLARRPLLEQPSPGARFRIDPLLPRRALALELRATPRPGLRARFEVDGKPLEGGTFRATWPLTPGDHTARVDLLDAAGHVVERSTDHDFHVEGT
;
A
#
# COMPACT_ATOMS: atom_id res chain seq x y z
N LYS A 1 4.89 16.35 9.51
CA LYS A 1 6.05 16.44 10.44
C LYS A 1 5.61 16.56 11.90
N GLN A 2 4.96 17.64 12.33
CA GLN A 2 4.58 17.85 13.73
C GLN A 2 3.82 16.67 14.37
N ARG A 3 2.86 16.08 13.65
CA ARG A 3 2.17 14.87 14.12
C ARG A 3 3.07 13.64 14.27
N LEU A 4 4.10 13.48 13.44
CA LEU A 4 5.04 12.36 13.56
C LEU A 4 5.93 12.52 14.79
N VAL A 5 6.35 13.74 15.10
CA VAL A 5 7.05 14.08 16.34
C VAL A 5 6.15 13.81 17.55
N ALA A 6 4.89 14.25 17.50
CA ALA A 6 3.93 14.06 18.59
C ALA A 6 3.58 12.58 18.87
N LEU A 7 3.93 11.68 17.94
CA LEU A 7 3.76 10.23 18.05
C LEU A 7 5.08 9.51 18.41
N ASP A 8 6.12 10.25 18.76
CA ASP A 8 7.48 9.73 19.01
C ASP A 8 8.09 8.96 17.81
N LEU A 9 7.60 9.19 16.58
CA LEU A 9 8.07 8.47 15.39
C LEU A 9 9.36 9.06 14.81
N ILE A 10 9.56 10.37 14.96
CA ILE A 10 10.76 11.06 14.47
C ILE A 10 11.24 12.10 15.47
N PRO A 11 12.56 12.35 15.55
CA PRO A 11 13.11 13.50 16.26
C PRO A 11 12.58 14.86 15.74
N GLU A 12 12.50 15.86 16.63
CA GLU A 12 12.04 17.22 16.29
C GLU A 12 12.85 17.91 15.18
N ASP A 13 14.16 17.65 15.15
CA ASP A 13 15.11 18.20 14.20
C ASP A 13 15.07 17.52 12.82
N THR A 14 14.30 16.43 12.67
CA THR A 14 14.13 15.72 11.39
C THR A 14 13.61 16.67 10.30
N ARG A 15 14.33 16.79 9.19
CA ARG A 15 13.92 17.67 8.07
C ARG A 15 12.70 17.09 7.35
N ALA A 16 11.76 17.96 6.99
CA ALA A 16 10.63 17.56 6.15
C ALA A 16 11.12 17.23 4.74
N SER A 17 10.75 16.06 4.23
CA SER A 17 11.04 15.61 2.87
C SER A 17 9.89 14.77 2.34
N LEU A 18 9.78 14.63 1.01
CA LEU A 18 8.80 13.73 0.38
C LEU A 18 9.03 12.26 0.78
N ALA A 19 10.29 11.89 1.03
CA ALA A 19 10.66 10.54 1.45
C ALA A 19 10.05 10.15 2.81
N LEU A 20 9.74 11.10 3.69
CA LEU A 20 9.07 10.80 4.97
C LEU A 20 7.70 10.14 4.75
N ALA A 21 6.95 10.53 3.71
CA ALA A 21 5.66 9.93 3.41
C ALA A 21 5.77 8.47 2.95
N LEU A 22 6.94 8.09 2.43
CA LEU A 22 7.24 6.74 1.94
C LEU A 22 8.03 5.89 2.96
N GLY A 23 8.25 6.38 4.18
CA GLY A 23 8.99 5.66 5.21
C GLY A 23 10.51 5.77 5.10
N GLY A 24 11.03 6.86 4.53
CA GLY A 24 12.47 7.14 4.45
C GLY A 24 13.16 7.45 5.79
N THR A 25 12.54 7.10 6.92
CA THR A 25 13.07 7.25 8.28
C THR A 25 12.88 5.95 9.03
N SER A 26 13.88 5.59 9.84
CA SER A 26 13.78 4.45 10.75
C SER A 26 12.89 4.81 11.94
N VAL A 27 12.09 3.85 12.39
CA VAL A 27 11.21 3.96 13.58
C VAL A 27 11.30 2.68 14.40
N ARG A 28 11.01 2.76 15.71
CA ARG A 28 10.90 1.55 16.53
C ARG A 28 9.54 0.89 16.30
N LEU A 29 9.50 -0.44 16.40
CA LEU A 29 8.25 -1.20 16.29
C LEU A 29 7.21 -0.78 17.33
N THR A 30 7.66 -0.53 18.55
CA THR A 30 6.79 -0.09 19.65
C THR A 30 6.15 1.26 19.35
N ASP A 31 6.92 2.20 18.81
CA ASP A 31 6.44 3.57 18.57
C ASP A 31 5.49 3.59 17.36
N LEU A 32 5.83 2.84 16.31
CA LEU A 32 4.94 2.64 15.17
C LEU A 32 3.62 1.97 15.61
N THR A 33 3.69 0.91 16.41
CA THR A 33 2.49 0.22 16.91
C THR A 33 1.65 1.15 17.79
N ASN A 34 2.30 1.97 18.63
CA ASN A 34 1.63 2.94 19.48
C ASN A 34 0.98 4.09 18.69
N ALA A 35 1.52 4.44 17.52
CA ALA A 35 0.88 5.38 16.60
C ALA A 35 -0.44 4.83 16.04
N TYR A 36 -0.52 3.53 15.75
CA TYR A 36 -1.80 2.90 15.38
C TYR A 36 -2.75 2.76 16.58
N ALA A 37 -2.22 2.49 17.77
CA ALA A 37 -3.01 2.51 19.01
C ALA A 37 -3.61 3.90 19.28
N THR A 38 -2.90 4.96 18.90
CA THR A 38 -3.40 6.35 18.98
C THR A 38 -4.60 6.58 18.05
N LEU A 39 -4.57 6.02 16.83
CA LEU A 39 -5.72 6.06 15.93
C LEU A 39 -6.91 5.29 16.54
N ALA A 40 -6.64 4.13 17.13
CA ALA A 40 -7.66 3.30 17.78
C ALA A 40 -8.27 3.98 19.02
N ASN A 41 -7.48 4.81 19.70
CA ASN A 41 -7.85 5.62 20.85
C ASN A 41 -8.35 7.02 20.46
N ASP A 42 -9.12 7.10 19.37
CA ASP A 42 -9.78 8.33 18.89
C ASP A 42 -8.85 9.54 18.74
N GLY A 43 -7.60 9.28 18.35
CA GLY A 43 -6.58 10.29 18.11
C GLY A 43 -5.83 10.76 19.35
N ILE A 44 -6.06 10.15 20.52
CA ILE A 44 -5.37 10.47 21.77
C ILE A 44 -4.13 9.59 21.91
N HIS A 45 -2.96 10.22 21.83
CA HIS A 45 -1.68 9.57 22.03
C HIS A 45 -1.36 9.52 23.51
N ALA A 46 -1.02 8.32 23.99
CA ALA A 46 -0.39 8.11 25.27
C ALA A 46 0.86 7.28 25.04
N ARG A 47 1.94 7.58 25.76
CA ARG A 47 3.19 6.84 25.61
C ARG A 47 2.98 5.41 26.12
N TRP A 48 3.48 4.43 25.37
CA TRP A 48 3.44 3.04 25.81
C TRP A 48 4.36 2.84 27.03
N THR A 49 3.95 1.97 27.94
CA THR A 49 4.72 1.58 29.13
C THR A 49 4.87 0.07 29.15
N LEU A 50 6.05 -0.42 29.52
CA LEU A 50 6.27 -1.87 29.65
C LEU A 50 5.87 -2.36 31.04
N LEU A 51 6.19 -1.58 32.06
CA LEU A 51 5.89 -1.89 33.45
C LEU A 51 4.76 -0.99 33.96
N GLU A 52 3.92 -1.57 34.81
CA GLU A 52 2.88 -0.83 35.52
C GLU A 52 3.53 0.26 36.39
N GLY A 53 2.93 1.46 36.42
CA GLY A 53 3.44 2.61 37.18
C GLY A 53 4.49 3.48 36.47
N GLN A 54 4.94 3.15 35.25
CA GLN A 54 5.87 4.00 34.46
C GLN A 54 5.24 5.25 33.83
N SER A 55 4.00 5.58 34.17
CA SER A 55 3.28 6.69 33.54
C SER A 55 3.80 8.04 34.04
N GLU A 56 4.78 8.62 33.33
CA GLU A 56 5.34 9.94 33.67
C GLU A 56 4.93 11.08 32.71
N ARG A 57 4.22 10.78 31.61
CA ARG A 57 3.77 11.81 30.65
C ARG A 57 2.27 11.71 30.38
N GLY A 58 1.61 12.86 30.36
CA GLY A 58 0.20 12.99 30.05
C GLY A 58 -0.14 12.56 28.62
N SER A 59 -1.42 12.25 28.38
CA SER A 59 -1.92 12.00 27.03
C SER A 59 -2.12 13.31 26.27
N GLN A 60 -2.02 13.26 24.94
CA GLN A 60 -2.26 14.41 24.07
C GLN A 60 -3.09 14.03 22.85
N ARG A 61 -3.95 14.95 22.39
CA ARG A 61 -4.72 14.76 21.15
C ARG A 61 -3.85 15.10 19.95
N VAL A 62 -3.53 14.10 19.12
CA VAL A 62 -2.74 14.25 17.88
C VAL A 62 -3.65 14.35 16.64
N PHE A 63 -4.79 13.64 16.68
CA PHE A 63 -5.80 13.64 15.63
C PHE A 63 -7.18 13.99 16.19
N SER A 64 -8.05 14.52 15.34
CA SER A 64 -9.47 14.56 15.68
C SER A 64 -10.02 13.13 15.75
N GLU A 65 -11.06 12.93 16.56
CA GLU A 65 -11.76 11.64 16.65
C GLU A 65 -12.27 11.18 15.28
N HIS A 66 -12.82 12.11 14.50
CA HIS A 66 -13.31 11.83 13.16
C HIS A 66 -12.19 11.36 12.21
N ASP A 67 -11.07 12.09 12.14
CA ASP A 67 -9.96 11.73 11.25
C ASP A 67 -9.36 10.36 11.62
N ALA A 68 -9.17 10.11 12.92
CA ALA A 68 -8.62 8.86 13.42
C ALA A 68 -9.47 7.65 13.01
N ARG A 69 -10.78 7.74 13.25
CA ARG A 69 -11.74 6.70 12.88
C ARG A 69 -11.91 6.58 11.38
N ALA A 70 -11.84 7.67 10.61
CA ALA A 70 -11.93 7.64 9.15
C ALA A 70 -10.73 6.90 8.53
N VAL A 71 -9.52 7.14 9.03
CA VAL A 71 -8.32 6.39 8.60
C VAL A 71 -8.47 4.91 8.91
N LEU A 72 -8.93 4.54 10.10
CA LEU A 72 -9.14 3.12 10.45
C LEU A 72 -10.26 2.48 9.61
N ALA A 73 -11.32 3.22 9.29
CA ALA A 73 -12.37 2.76 8.38
C ALA A 73 -11.79 2.43 6.99
N MET A 74 -10.97 3.32 6.42
CA MET A 74 -10.28 3.07 5.14
C MET A 74 -9.35 1.85 5.22
N LEU A 75 -8.61 1.69 6.33
CA LEU A 75 -7.70 0.57 6.53
C LEU A 75 -8.43 -0.77 6.78
N SER A 76 -9.70 -0.73 7.16
CA SER A 76 -10.56 -1.90 7.39
C SER A 76 -11.38 -2.31 6.16
N ASP A 77 -11.52 -1.42 5.16
CA ASP A 77 -12.35 -1.70 3.99
C ASP A 77 -11.59 -2.60 2.98
N PRO A 78 -12.07 -3.83 2.73
CA PRO A 78 -11.44 -4.74 1.78
C PRO A 78 -11.49 -4.21 0.34
N LYS A 79 -12.53 -3.45 -0.05
CA LYS A 79 -12.68 -2.93 -1.43
C LYS A 79 -11.61 -1.90 -1.78
N THR A 80 -11.24 -1.04 -0.83
CA THR A 80 -10.10 -0.13 -1.01
C THR A 80 -8.78 -0.87 -1.21
N ARG A 81 -8.65 -2.11 -0.73
CA ARG A 81 -7.44 -2.92 -0.90
C ARG A 81 -7.43 -3.74 -2.19
N GLU A 82 -8.60 -4.14 -2.69
CA GLU A 82 -8.72 -4.90 -3.95
C GLU A 82 -8.10 -4.14 -5.14
N LEU A 83 -8.25 -2.82 -5.19
CA LEU A 83 -7.73 -1.99 -6.28
C LEU A 83 -6.20 -2.05 -6.40
N GLU A 84 -5.49 -2.15 -5.27
CA GLU A 84 -4.02 -2.09 -5.24
C GLU A 84 -3.38 -3.48 -5.19
N PHE A 85 -4.04 -4.45 -4.52
CA PHE A 85 -3.47 -5.79 -4.26
C PHE A 85 -4.22 -6.94 -4.94
N GLY A 86 -5.32 -6.67 -5.63
CA GLY A 86 -6.20 -7.70 -6.20
C GLY A 86 -6.97 -8.49 -5.14
N VAL A 87 -7.76 -9.46 -5.60
CA VAL A 87 -8.53 -10.39 -4.75
C VAL A 87 -7.69 -11.56 -4.23
N GLU A 88 -6.53 -11.84 -4.85
CA GLU A 88 -5.61 -12.92 -4.46
C GLU A 88 -4.60 -12.49 -3.39
N THR A 89 -5.10 -11.91 -2.30
CA THR A 89 -4.27 -11.74 -1.09
C THR A 89 -4.26 -13.05 -0.29
N PRO A 90 -3.26 -13.30 0.59
CA PRO A 90 -3.29 -14.43 1.53
C PRO A 90 -4.52 -14.44 2.46
N PHE A 91 -5.34 -13.40 2.40
CA PHE A 91 -6.54 -13.23 3.20
C PHE A 91 -7.83 -13.30 2.37
N GLY A 92 -7.73 -13.62 1.07
CA GLY A 92 -8.87 -13.68 0.14
C GLY A 92 -9.59 -12.32 -0.03
N SER A 93 -10.85 -12.37 -0.47
CA SER A 93 -11.73 -11.20 -0.62
C SER A 93 -12.04 -10.50 0.69
N ASP A 94 -11.91 -11.20 1.82
CA ASP A 94 -12.19 -10.63 3.14
C ASP A 94 -11.06 -9.73 3.62
N GLY A 95 -9.83 -9.89 3.13
CA GLY A 95 -8.69 -9.08 3.59
C GLY A 95 -8.47 -9.20 5.10
N PHE A 96 -8.34 -8.06 5.78
CA PHE A 96 -8.34 -8.03 7.25
C PHE A 96 -9.76 -8.21 7.85
N GLY A 97 -10.81 -8.19 7.04
CA GLY A 97 -12.21 -8.25 7.48
C GLY A 97 -12.69 -6.89 8.01
N THR A 98 -13.96 -6.79 8.37
CA THR A 98 -14.54 -5.53 8.91
C THR A 98 -14.34 -5.35 10.42
N THR A 99 -13.71 -6.32 11.08
CA THR A 99 -13.39 -6.29 12.52
C THR A 99 -11.95 -5.87 12.80
N LEU A 100 -11.10 -5.81 11.76
CA LEU A 100 -9.70 -5.43 11.86
C LEU A 100 -9.41 -4.29 10.89
N ALA A 101 -8.52 -3.38 11.26
CA ALA A 101 -7.91 -2.40 10.36
C ALA A 101 -6.42 -2.71 10.25
N GLY A 102 -5.85 -2.74 9.03
CA GLY A 102 -4.48 -3.21 8.86
C GLY A 102 -3.69 -2.48 7.80
N LYS A 103 -2.40 -2.24 8.07
CA LYS A 103 -1.45 -1.71 7.09
C LYS A 103 -0.17 -2.52 7.05
N THR A 104 0.36 -2.68 5.85
CA THR A 104 1.64 -3.33 5.58
C THR A 104 2.65 -2.32 5.04
N GLY A 105 3.93 -2.59 5.27
CA GLY A 105 5.06 -1.83 4.73
C GLY A 105 6.21 -2.76 4.38
N THR A 106 6.82 -2.54 3.22
CA THR A 106 8.02 -3.26 2.79
C THR A 106 9.06 -2.20 2.45
N SER A 107 10.25 -2.28 3.05
CA SER A 107 11.38 -1.40 2.73
C SER A 107 11.82 -1.58 1.26
N GLN A 108 12.40 -0.53 0.66
CA GLN A 108 12.88 -0.59 -0.74
C GLN A 108 13.98 -1.64 -0.95
N SER A 109 14.82 -1.87 0.07
CA SER A 109 15.89 -2.88 0.06
C SER A 109 15.42 -4.29 0.48
N PHE A 110 14.12 -4.48 0.72
CA PHE A 110 13.53 -5.74 1.18
C PHE A 110 14.15 -6.31 2.48
N CYS A 111 14.79 -5.47 3.30
CA CYS A 111 15.34 -5.88 4.61
C CYS A 111 14.28 -5.89 5.71
N ASP A 112 13.29 -5.00 5.61
CA ASP A 112 12.21 -4.87 6.56
C ASP A 112 10.84 -5.22 5.97
N ASN A 113 10.10 -6.05 6.69
CA ASN A 113 8.71 -6.39 6.45
C ASN A 113 7.88 -6.03 7.69
N TRP A 114 6.98 -5.06 7.56
CA TRP A 114 6.15 -4.55 8.65
C TRP A 114 4.67 -4.85 8.40
N ALA A 115 3.96 -5.18 9.48
CA ALA A 115 2.50 -5.17 9.51
C ALA A 115 2.01 -4.65 10.85
N VAL A 116 1.04 -3.74 10.81
CA VAL A 116 0.29 -3.32 12.00
C VAL A 116 -1.19 -3.59 11.76
N VAL A 117 -1.81 -4.28 12.72
CA VAL A 117 -3.22 -4.65 12.72
C VAL A 117 -3.86 -4.14 14.00
N VAL A 118 -5.02 -3.52 13.87
CA VAL A 118 -5.78 -2.90 14.95
C VAL A 118 -7.12 -3.62 15.09
N THR A 119 -7.47 -3.97 16.32
CA THR A 119 -8.78 -4.48 16.74
C THR A 119 -9.51 -3.41 17.56
N ALA A 120 -10.73 -3.69 18.03
CA ALA A 120 -11.45 -2.76 18.90
C ALA A 120 -10.68 -2.39 20.19
N ARG A 121 -9.75 -3.24 20.65
CA ARG A 121 -9.02 -3.03 21.92
C ARG A 121 -7.51 -3.13 21.81
N PHE A 122 -6.97 -3.73 20.76
CA PHE A 122 -5.56 -4.07 20.67
C PHE A 122 -4.95 -3.51 19.39
N SER A 123 -3.69 -3.09 19.46
CA SER A 123 -2.85 -2.84 18.30
C SER A 123 -1.70 -3.84 18.32
N VAL A 124 -1.54 -4.56 17.21
CA VAL A 124 -0.54 -5.62 17.04
C VAL A 124 0.40 -5.20 15.93
N GLY A 125 1.67 -4.96 16.27
CA GLY A 125 2.72 -4.74 15.31
C GLY A 125 3.61 -5.97 15.17
N VAL A 126 3.94 -6.35 13.95
CA VAL A 126 4.91 -7.39 13.62
C VAL A 126 5.95 -6.82 12.67
N TRP A 127 7.21 -7.07 12.99
CA TRP A 127 8.33 -6.86 12.10
C TRP A 127 9.01 -8.19 11.80
N ILE A 128 9.39 -8.39 10.55
CA ILE A 128 10.28 -9.46 10.11
C ILE A 128 11.43 -8.81 9.35
N GLY A 129 12.65 -9.22 9.68
CA GLY A 129 13.87 -8.76 9.04
C GLY A 129 15.07 -9.48 9.63
N ASN A 130 16.20 -9.37 8.95
CA ASN A 130 17.48 -9.85 9.49
C ASN A 130 18.12 -8.73 10.31
N PHE A 131 18.61 -9.05 11.50
CA PHE A 131 19.24 -8.05 12.38
C PHE A 131 20.51 -7.42 11.78
N ASP A 132 21.16 -8.13 10.85
CA ASP A 132 22.31 -7.63 10.08
C ASP A 132 21.92 -6.77 8.86
N GLY A 133 20.61 -6.56 8.64
CA GLY A 133 20.08 -5.77 7.53
C GLY A 133 20.10 -6.47 6.18
N THR A 134 20.46 -7.76 6.11
CA THR A 134 20.45 -8.50 4.84
C THR A 134 19.03 -8.64 4.28
N PRO A 135 18.82 -8.54 2.94
CA PRO A 135 17.49 -8.64 2.35
C PRO A 135 16.79 -9.99 2.56
N LEU A 136 15.46 -9.96 2.71
CA LEU A 136 14.62 -11.15 2.90
C LEU A 136 14.31 -11.91 1.59
N HIS A 137 15.25 -11.98 0.64
CA HIS A 137 15.07 -12.65 -0.66
C HIS A 137 13.75 -12.30 -1.38
N GLY A 138 13.36 -11.01 -1.37
CA GLY A 138 12.14 -10.53 -2.03
C GLY A 138 10.83 -10.86 -1.31
N LEU A 139 10.87 -11.28 -0.04
CA LEU A 139 9.67 -11.48 0.77
C LEU A 139 8.94 -10.15 0.98
N LEU A 140 7.68 -10.10 0.54
CA LEU A 140 6.78 -8.98 0.75
C LEU A 140 6.06 -9.10 2.10
N ALA A 141 5.81 -7.98 2.76
CA ALA A 141 5.15 -7.97 4.07
C ALA A 141 3.79 -8.66 4.07
N MET A 142 3.07 -8.64 2.94
CA MET A 142 1.81 -9.34 2.74
C MET A 142 1.93 -10.87 2.89
N ARG A 143 3.10 -11.46 2.60
CA ARG A 143 3.38 -12.90 2.75
C ARG A 143 4.23 -13.21 3.99
N GLY A 144 4.83 -12.20 4.62
CA GLY A 144 5.64 -12.32 5.84
C GLY A 144 4.91 -11.83 7.10
N ALA A 145 5.07 -10.56 7.44
CA ALA A 145 4.59 -10.00 8.70
C ALA A 145 3.06 -9.97 8.82
N ALA A 146 2.34 -9.79 7.72
CA ALA A 146 0.89 -9.56 7.75
C ALA A 146 0.08 -10.78 8.22
N PRO A 147 0.33 -12.01 7.73
CA PRO A 147 -0.35 -13.20 8.25
C PRO A 147 -0.12 -13.43 9.75
N LEU A 148 1.09 -13.16 10.25
CA LEU A 148 1.40 -13.26 11.67
C LEU A 148 0.62 -12.22 12.49
N ALA A 149 0.67 -10.95 12.09
CA ALA A 149 -0.05 -9.89 12.77
C ALA A 149 -1.57 -10.15 12.80
N ARG A 150 -2.14 -10.61 11.67
CA ARG A 150 -3.55 -10.98 11.57
C ARG A 150 -3.89 -12.17 12.47
N SER A 151 -3.06 -13.22 12.47
CA SER A 151 -3.27 -14.40 13.31
C SER A 151 -3.29 -14.05 14.80
N ILE A 152 -2.33 -13.24 15.25
CA ILE A 152 -2.28 -12.73 16.63
C ILE A 152 -3.52 -11.87 16.93
N ALA A 153 -3.89 -10.94 16.04
CA ALA A 153 -5.06 -10.10 16.25
C ALA A 153 -6.37 -10.90 16.37
N LEU A 154 -6.51 -12.00 15.62
CA LEU A 154 -7.67 -12.89 15.67
C LEU A 154 -7.67 -13.82 16.88
N SER A 155 -6.52 -14.11 17.48
CA SER A 155 -6.44 -14.90 18.71
C SER A 155 -6.72 -14.06 19.97
N LEU A 156 -6.65 -12.73 19.86
CA LEU A 156 -6.99 -11.81 20.94
C LEU A 156 -8.51 -11.68 21.12
N PRO A 157 -8.99 -11.41 22.35
CA PRO A 157 -10.41 -11.17 22.59
C PRO A 157 -10.93 -10.02 21.74
N SER A 158 -12.04 -10.24 21.05
CA SER A 158 -12.65 -9.27 20.10
C SER A 158 -13.00 -7.94 20.75
N GLY A 159 -13.25 -7.93 22.07
CA GLY A 159 -13.19 -6.69 22.85
C GLY A 159 -14.30 -5.67 22.60
N GLY A 160 -15.29 -6.01 21.77
CA GLY A 160 -16.41 -5.13 21.41
C GLY A 160 -16.43 -4.80 19.92
N THR A 161 -17.19 -3.76 19.57
CA THR A 161 -17.29 -3.28 18.18
C THR A 161 -16.26 -2.17 17.97
N PRO A 162 -15.40 -2.27 16.94
CA PRO A 162 -14.47 -1.20 16.62
C PRO A 162 -15.16 0.15 16.36
N SER A 163 -14.60 1.24 16.91
CA SER A 163 -15.19 2.59 16.81
C SER A 163 -15.32 3.11 15.37
N TRP A 164 -14.43 2.68 14.49
CA TRP A 164 -14.46 3.06 13.07
C TRP A 164 -15.58 2.38 12.27
N ARG A 165 -16.26 1.36 12.79
CA ARG A 165 -17.39 0.73 12.08
C ARG A 165 -18.57 1.68 11.91
N GLU A 166 -18.73 2.65 12.80
CA GLU A 166 -19.77 3.67 12.68
C GLU A 166 -19.50 4.57 11.46
N ILE A 167 -18.24 4.96 11.26
CA ILE A 167 -17.82 5.73 10.08
C ILE A 167 -17.87 4.88 8.81
N ALA A 168 -17.46 3.61 8.87
CA ALA A 168 -17.51 2.72 7.71
C ALA A 168 -18.94 2.47 7.20
N LYS A 169 -19.95 2.62 8.07
CA LYS A 169 -21.38 2.52 7.70
C LYS A 169 -21.98 3.85 7.25
N ALA A 170 -21.37 4.98 7.59
CA ALA A 170 -21.84 6.27 7.11
C ALA A 170 -21.77 6.28 5.58
N PRO A 171 -22.71 6.93 4.88
CA PRO A 171 -22.55 7.16 3.45
C PRO A 171 -21.23 7.89 3.31
N GLN A 172 -20.24 7.22 2.72
CA GLN A 172 -19.00 7.88 2.36
C GLN A 172 -19.43 9.12 1.58
N PRO A 173 -18.94 10.33 1.92
CA PRO A 173 -19.16 11.46 1.04
C PRO A 173 -18.83 10.94 -0.34
N ARG A 174 -19.76 11.09 -1.30
CA ARG A 174 -19.48 10.75 -2.69
C ARG A 174 -18.21 11.51 -2.99
N SER A 175 -17.08 10.82 -2.89
CA SER A 175 -15.83 11.34 -3.37
C SER A 175 -16.17 11.61 -4.80
N ASP A 176 -16.11 12.89 -5.17
CA ASP A 176 -16.21 13.25 -6.55
C ASP A 176 -14.94 12.70 -7.21
N TRP A 177 -14.97 11.40 -7.45
CA TRP A 177 -13.98 10.65 -8.17
C TRP A 177 -14.01 11.07 -9.64
N SER A 178 -14.74 12.13 -10.04
CA SER A 178 -14.54 12.78 -11.36
C SER A 178 -13.08 13.13 -11.60
N VAL A 179 -12.30 13.40 -10.54
CA VAL A 179 -10.84 13.57 -10.63
C VAL A 179 -10.13 12.25 -10.98
N LEU A 180 -10.62 11.10 -10.49
CA LEU A 180 -10.19 9.78 -10.95
C LEU A 180 -10.89 9.32 -12.24
N ALA A 181 -11.99 9.95 -12.69
CA ALA A 181 -12.70 9.58 -13.91
C ALA A 181 -11.88 9.89 -15.18
N ARG A 182 -10.74 10.59 -15.02
CA ARG A 182 -9.65 10.62 -16.00
C ARG A 182 -8.60 9.56 -15.70
N ARG A 183 -9.02 8.32 -15.42
CA ARG A 183 -8.06 7.20 -15.37
C ARG A 183 -7.44 7.11 -16.76
N PRO A 184 -6.10 7.23 -16.88
CA PRO A 184 -5.46 7.01 -18.16
C PRO A 184 -5.75 5.57 -18.58
N LEU A 185 -6.10 5.38 -19.85
CA LEU A 185 -6.43 4.06 -20.37
C LEU A 185 -5.28 3.05 -20.16
N LEU A 186 -4.03 3.54 -20.27
CA LEU A 186 -2.82 2.84 -19.84
C LEU A 186 -2.52 3.21 -18.39
N GLU A 187 -2.58 2.25 -17.46
CA GLU A 187 -2.35 2.48 -16.03
C GLU A 187 -0.86 2.33 -15.68
N GLN A 188 -0.17 1.39 -16.35
CA GLN A 188 1.25 1.10 -16.17
C GLN A 188 1.91 0.80 -17.53
N PRO A 189 3.11 1.34 -17.81
CA PRO A 189 3.85 2.30 -17.00
C PRO A 189 3.12 3.65 -16.92
N SER A 190 3.36 4.44 -15.87
CA SER A 190 2.84 5.82 -15.82
C SER A 190 3.70 6.75 -16.71
N PRO A 191 3.14 7.85 -17.26
CA PRO A 191 3.92 8.80 -18.03
C PRO A 191 5.11 9.35 -17.23
N GLY A 192 6.31 9.32 -17.80
CA GLY A 192 7.56 9.74 -17.18
C GLY A 192 8.12 8.78 -16.12
N ALA A 193 7.60 7.55 -16.03
CA ALA A 193 8.10 6.56 -15.08
C ALA A 193 9.59 6.25 -15.31
N ARG A 194 10.32 6.03 -14.20
CA ARG A 194 11.73 5.59 -14.23
C ARG A 194 11.82 4.24 -13.53
N PHE A 195 12.37 3.26 -14.22
CA PHE A 195 12.63 1.93 -13.71
C PHE A 195 14.13 1.70 -13.61
N ARG A 196 14.55 0.81 -12.71
CA ARG A 196 15.94 0.40 -12.57
C ARG A 196 16.00 -1.11 -12.59
N ILE A 197 16.93 -1.66 -13.36
CA ILE A 197 17.16 -3.10 -13.41
C ILE A 197 17.86 -3.54 -12.12
N ASP A 198 17.28 -4.52 -11.42
CA ASP A 198 17.93 -5.15 -10.27
C ASP A 198 18.94 -6.19 -10.78
N PRO A 199 20.25 -6.02 -10.52
CA PRO A 199 21.29 -6.94 -11.00
C PRO A 199 21.22 -8.33 -10.34
N LEU A 200 20.48 -8.47 -9.24
CA LEU A 200 20.35 -9.74 -8.50
C LEU A 200 19.15 -10.57 -8.96
N LEU A 201 18.23 -10.00 -9.74
CA LEU A 201 17.07 -10.74 -10.26
C LEU A 201 17.43 -11.51 -11.54
N PRO A 202 16.97 -12.77 -11.68
CA PRO A 202 17.17 -13.52 -12.91
C PRO A 202 16.43 -12.83 -14.07
N ARG A 203 17.01 -12.82 -15.27
CA ARG A 203 16.46 -12.11 -16.46
C ARG A 203 14.97 -12.38 -16.73
N ARG A 204 14.49 -13.59 -16.46
CA ARG A 204 13.07 -13.97 -16.60
C ARG A 204 12.12 -13.21 -15.65
N ALA A 205 12.64 -12.69 -14.54
CA ALA A 205 11.90 -11.91 -13.56
C ALA A 205 12.01 -10.39 -13.80
N LEU A 206 12.88 -9.95 -14.72
CA LEU A 206 13.05 -8.56 -15.13
C LEU A 206 12.06 -8.20 -16.23
N ALA A 207 10.78 -8.14 -15.89
CA ALA A 207 9.72 -7.80 -16.82
C ALA A 207 8.76 -6.77 -16.23
N LEU A 208 8.33 -5.84 -17.07
CA LEU A 208 7.36 -4.80 -16.77
C LEU A 208 5.99 -5.33 -17.14
N GLU A 209 5.09 -5.36 -16.16
CA GLU A 209 3.68 -5.60 -16.45
C GLU A 209 3.04 -4.29 -16.93
N LEU A 210 2.63 -4.26 -18.19
CA LEU A 210 1.75 -3.24 -18.73
C LEU A 210 0.32 -3.56 -18.35
N ARG A 211 -0.44 -2.54 -17.94
CA ARG A 211 -1.82 -2.70 -17.48
C ARG A 211 -2.71 -1.62 -18.04
N ALA A 212 -3.89 -2.01 -18.51
CA ALA A 212 -4.92 -1.08 -18.96
C ALA A 212 -6.16 -1.18 -18.09
N THR A 213 -6.92 -0.09 -17.99
CA THR A 213 -8.20 -0.11 -17.27
C THR A 213 -9.20 -0.99 -18.04
N PRO A 214 -9.79 -2.03 -17.42
CA PRO A 214 -10.76 -2.89 -18.10
C PRO A 214 -11.98 -2.14 -18.63
N ARG A 215 -12.46 -2.55 -19.81
CA ARG A 215 -13.73 -2.11 -20.41
C ARG A 215 -14.56 -3.34 -20.78
N PRO A 216 -15.82 -3.46 -20.32
CA PRO A 216 -16.67 -4.59 -20.68
C PRO A 216 -16.79 -4.78 -22.20
N GLY A 217 -16.58 -6.01 -22.67
CA GLY A 217 -16.73 -6.37 -24.09
C GLY A 217 -15.59 -5.96 -25.01
N LEU A 218 -14.54 -5.31 -24.49
CA LEU A 218 -13.35 -4.93 -25.27
C LEU A 218 -12.13 -5.79 -24.88
N ARG A 219 -11.12 -5.81 -25.76
CA ARG A 219 -9.81 -6.43 -25.49
C ARG A 219 -8.70 -5.41 -25.69
N ALA A 220 -7.64 -5.46 -24.88
CA ALA A 220 -6.49 -4.57 -25.02
C ALA A 220 -5.42 -5.16 -25.95
N ARG A 221 -4.84 -4.31 -26.79
CA ARG A 221 -3.60 -4.56 -27.53
C ARG A 221 -2.55 -3.58 -27.05
N PHE A 222 -1.49 -4.09 -26.44
CA PHE A 222 -0.38 -3.30 -25.94
C PHE A 222 0.74 -3.22 -26.96
N GLU A 223 1.41 -2.06 -27.00
CA GLU A 223 2.59 -1.83 -27.81
C GLU A 223 3.66 -1.13 -26.97
N VAL A 224 4.92 -1.53 -27.16
CA VAL A 224 6.09 -0.81 -26.65
C VAL A 224 7.05 -0.59 -27.82
N ASP A 225 7.46 0.65 -28.04
CA ASP A 225 8.32 1.07 -29.16
C ASP A 225 7.77 0.63 -30.53
N GLY A 226 6.44 0.68 -30.68
CA GLY A 226 5.72 0.26 -31.87
C GLY A 226 5.66 -1.26 -32.09
N LYS A 227 6.15 -2.08 -31.15
CA LYS A 227 6.08 -3.54 -31.22
C LYS A 227 4.90 -4.05 -30.39
N PRO A 228 3.99 -4.84 -30.97
CA PRO A 228 2.87 -5.41 -30.24
C PRO A 228 3.36 -6.44 -29.22
N LEU A 229 2.68 -6.50 -28.08
CA LEU A 229 2.93 -7.47 -27.02
C LEU A 229 1.83 -8.52 -26.96
N GLU A 230 2.24 -9.77 -26.76
CA GLU A 230 1.32 -10.83 -26.40
C GLU A 230 1.01 -10.77 -24.90
N GLY A 231 -0.25 -11.01 -24.53
CA GLY A 231 -0.70 -10.87 -23.15
C GLY A 231 -2.14 -11.31 -22.92
N GLY A 232 -2.60 -11.14 -21.68
CA GLY A 232 -4.00 -11.30 -21.31
C GLY A 232 -4.88 -10.11 -21.73
N THR A 233 -6.18 -10.20 -21.47
CA THR A 233 -7.19 -9.26 -22.02
C THR A 233 -6.94 -7.78 -21.69
N PHE A 234 -6.30 -7.47 -20.56
CA PHE A 234 -5.98 -6.09 -20.12
C PHE A 234 -4.59 -5.96 -19.50
N ARG A 235 -3.71 -6.93 -19.74
CA ARG A 235 -2.36 -6.99 -19.18
C ARG A 235 -1.41 -7.62 -20.20
N ALA A 236 -0.22 -7.05 -20.33
CA ALA A 236 0.86 -7.65 -21.13
C ALA A 236 2.18 -7.53 -20.37
N THR A 237 3.13 -8.38 -20.72
CA THR A 237 4.45 -8.38 -20.09
C THR A 237 5.49 -7.99 -21.11
N TRP A 238 6.34 -7.03 -20.75
CA TRP A 238 7.44 -6.56 -21.59
C TRP A 238 8.79 -6.74 -20.87
N PRO A 239 9.83 -7.29 -21.50
CA PRO A 239 11.13 -7.45 -20.86
C PRO A 239 11.75 -6.08 -20.56
N LEU A 240 12.21 -5.83 -19.33
CA LEU A 240 12.92 -4.58 -19.00
C LEU A 240 14.25 -4.52 -19.77
N THR A 241 14.28 -3.73 -20.84
CA THR A 241 15.52 -3.36 -21.53
C THR A 241 15.94 -1.94 -21.14
N PRO A 242 17.24 -1.65 -20.97
CA PRO A 242 17.71 -0.28 -20.73
C PRO A 242 17.40 0.65 -21.90
N GLY A 243 17.05 1.90 -21.58
CA GLY A 243 16.79 2.95 -22.57
C GLY A 243 15.52 3.75 -22.31
N ASP A 244 15.24 4.67 -23.23
CA ASP A 244 13.96 5.39 -23.30
C ASP A 244 12.99 4.58 -24.16
N HIS A 245 11.76 4.45 -23.67
CA HIS A 245 10.73 3.61 -24.26
C HIS A 245 9.39 4.34 -24.26
N THR A 246 8.54 4.00 -25.23
CA THR A 246 7.16 4.52 -25.31
C THR A 246 6.16 3.38 -25.30
N ALA A 247 5.25 3.38 -24.33
CA ALA A 247 4.17 2.42 -24.23
C ALA A 247 2.82 3.02 -24.66
N ARG A 248 1.99 2.18 -25.30
CA ARG A 248 0.61 2.52 -25.70
C ARG A 248 -0.31 1.31 -25.55
N VAL A 249 -1.60 1.56 -25.38
CA VAL A 249 -2.65 0.54 -25.50
C VAL A 249 -3.80 1.02 -26.39
N ASP A 250 -4.26 0.11 -27.25
CA ASP A 250 -5.49 0.22 -28.02
C ASP A 250 -6.54 -0.75 -27.48
N LEU A 251 -7.76 -0.30 -27.24
CA LEU A 251 -8.89 -1.17 -26.97
C LEU A 251 -9.62 -1.53 -28.26
N LEU A 252 -9.85 -2.82 -28.45
CA LEU A 252 -10.45 -3.38 -29.65
C LEU A 252 -11.83 -3.95 -29.33
N ASP A 253 -12.77 -3.75 -30.25
CA ASP A 253 -14.06 -4.45 -30.23
C ASP A 253 -13.93 -5.93 -30.64
N ALA A 254 -15.05 -6.65 -30.67
CA ALA A 254 -15.08 -8.05 -31.10
C ALA A 254 -14.56 -8.24 -32.55
N ALA A 255 -14.84 -7.27 -33.45
CA ALA A 255 -14.40 -7.28 -34.84
C ALA A 255 -12.91 -6.91 -35.01
N GLY A 256 -12.24 -6.42 -33.97
CA GLY A 256 -10.84 -6.01 -33.98
C GLY A 256 -10.59 -4.57 -34.37
N HIS A 257 -11.62 -3.72 -34.41
CA HIS A 257 -11.46 -2.29 -34.63
C HIS A 257 -11.09 -1.58 -33.34
N VAL A 258 -10.23 -0.56 -33.44
CA VAL A 258 -9.84 0.29 -32.30
C VAL A 258 -11.01 1.19 -31.92
N VAL A 259 -11.50 1.03 -30.69
CA VAL A 259 -12.60 1.81 -30.10
C VAL A 259 -12.07 2.96 -29.24
N GLU A 260 -10.97 2.72 -28.52
CA GLU A 260 -10.35 3.69 -27.61
C GLU A 260 -8.82 3.51 -27.68
N ARG A 261 -8.07 4.60 -27.58
CA ARG A 261 -6.60 4.60 -27.61
C ARG A 261 -6.05 5.45 -26.47
N SER A 262 -4.99 4.97 -25.82
CA SER A 262 -4.31 5.74 -24.78
C SER A 262 -3.43 6.84 -25.38
N THR A 263 -3.09 7.84 -24.58
CA THR A 263 -1.91 8.65 -24.83
C THR A 263 -0.64 7.80 -24.75
N ASP A 264 0.43 8.30 -25.34
CA ASP A 264 1.76 7.70 -25.22
C ASP A 264 2.32 7.92 -23.81
N HIS A 265 2.83 6.84 -23.24
CA HIS A 265 3.48 6.86 -21.93
C HIS A 265 4.96 6.63 -22.16
N ASP A 266 5.72 7.73 -22.18
CA ASP A 266 7.18 7.66 -22.23
C ASP A 266 7.72 7.26 -20.86
N PHE A 267 8.69 6.35 -20.82
CA PHE A 267 9.34 5.89 -19.60
C PHE A 267 10.80 5.56 -19.86
N HIS A 268 11.60 5.63 -18.80
CA HIS A 268 13.04 5.36 -18.86
C HIS A 268 13.39 4.14 -18.02
N VAL A 269 14.22 3.25 -18.56
CA VAL A 269 14.81 2.13 -17.82
C VAL A 269 16.31 2.41 -17.67
N GLU A 270 16.72 2.67 -16.43
CA GLU A 270 18.13 2.82 -16.08
C GLU A 270 18.84 1.48 -16.26
N GLY A 271 19.84 1.48 -17.14
CA GLY A 271 20.79 0.38 -17.25
C GLY A 271 21.67 0.28 -16.02
N THR A 272 22.13 -0.93 -15.73
CA THR A 272 23.22 -1.21 -14.78
C THR A 272 24.57 -0.92 -15.39
#